data_AF-A0A817P5W8-F1
#
_entry.id   AF-A0A817P5W8-F1
#
_cell.length_a   1.000
_cell.length_b   1.000
_cell.length_c   1.000
_cell.angle_alpha   90.00
_cell.angle_beta   90.00
_cell.angle_gamma   90.00
#
_symmetry.space_group_name_H-M   'P 1'
#
loop_
_entity.id
_entity.type
_entity.pdbx_description
1 polymer ?
#
loop_
_entity_poly.entity_id
_entity_poly.type
_entity_poly.pdbx_seq_one_letter_code
_entity_poly.pdbx_strand_id
1 'polypeptide(L)'
;MCDCIVFPTTGFRPHSDEISGSDLDGDQYWVYWGNELKIQNPVDPLSHLSAEKSVVPNLTNEMVINYFLDAIELNCYSLIADVHTVIADQMEEGTRSRECVELAKLFYRAIDSSKTGEVITMELVLRLRDKFCIKYPKFMMKFDRPNYESTSILEKLYLNAKSIVIKKKDNYENYQTTFILPYRDALINTEASNMELEHGLFSFQKIRLFLSNLFRITTPSE
;
A
#
# COMPACT_ATOMS: atom_id res chain seq x y z
N MET A 1 -12.89 -29.62 12.73
CA MET A 1 -12.19 -28.53 12.03
C MET A 1 -11.62 -29.10 10.76
N CYS A 2 -11.99 -28.56 9.61
CA CYS A 2 -11.40 -28.85 8.32
C CYS A 2 -11.06 -27.51 7.66
N ASP A 3 -10.02 -27.51 6.83
CA ASP A 3 -9.60 -26.35 6.02
C ASP A 3 -9.29 -25.07 6.81
N CYS A 4 -8.74 -25.23 8.02
CA CYS A 4 -8.32 -24.13 8.87
C CYS A 4 -7.01 -24.45 9.60
N ILE A 5 -6.30 -23.41 10.02
CA ILE A 5 -5.13 -23.51 10.89
C ILE A 5 -5.59 -23.19 12.31
N VAL A 6 -5.07 -23.94 13.28
CA VAL A 6 -5.38 -23.73 14.70
C VAL A 6 -4.13 -23.23 15.40
N PHE A 7 -4.19 -22.02 15.95
CA PHE A 7 -3.10 -21.46 16.75
C PHE A 7 -3.22 -21.85 18.23
N PRO A 8 -2.10 -21.99 18.95
CA PRO A 8 -2.07 -22.08 20.40
C PRO A 8 -2.77 -20.88 21.06
N THR A 9 -3.46 -21.14 22.17
CA THR A 9 -4.13 -20.10 22.98
C THR A 9 -3.30 -19.63 24.17
N THR A 10 -2.13 -20.21 24.38
CA THR A 10 -1.20 -19.91 25.49
C THR A 10 0.15 -19.49 24.94
N GLY A 11 0.79 -18.52 25.59
CA GLY A 11 2.10 -18.00 25.18
C GLY A 11 2.26 -16.54 25.61
N PHE A 12 3.40 -15.94 25.29
CA PHE A 12 3.67 -14.52 25.59
C PHE A 12 2.98 -13.57 24.60
N ARG A 13 2.85 -13.99 23.33
CA ARG A 13 2.24 -13.23 22.23
C ARG A 13 1.47 -14.20 21.32
N PRO A 14 0.25 -13.87 20.87
CA PRO A 14 -0.47 -14.71 19.91
C PRO A 14 0.29 -14.82 18.58
N HIS A 15 0.40 -16.03 18.01
CA HIS A 15 1.09 -16.22 16.72
C HIS A 15 0.42 -15.48 15.55
N SER A 16 -0.89 -15.25 15.60
CA SER A 16 -1.56 -14.40 14.60
C SER A 16 -1.01 -12.97 14.63
N ASP A 17 -0.87 -12.38 15.82
CA ASP A 17 -0.34 -11.04 16.01
C ASP A 17 1.16 -10.94 15.62
N GLU A 18 1.94 -12.00 15.82
CA GLU A 18 3.32 -12.09 15.31
C GLU A 18 3.40 -12.04 13.77
N ILE A 19 2.34 -12.46 13.08
CA ILE A 19 2.24 -12.45 11.62
C ILE A 19 1.58 -11.14 11.20
N SER A 20 2.38 -10.08 11.13
CA SER A 20 1.95 -8.78 10.60
C SER A 20 0.78 -8.13 11.36
N GLY A 21 0.62 -8.41 12.66
CA GLY A 21 -0.44 -7.83 13.49
C GLY A 21 -1.84 -8.36 13.16
N SER A 22 -1.92 -9.57 12.60
CA SER A 22 -3.17 -10.20 12.15
C SER A 22 -4.14 -10.51 13.31
N ASP A 23 -5.44 -10.32 13.05
CA ASP A 23 -6.55 -10.72 13.90
C ASP A 23 -7.35 -11.87 13.27
N LEU A 24 -7.93 -12.73 14.12
CA LEU A 24 -8.63 -13.95 13.68
C LEU A 24 -10.08 -13.66 13.25
N ASP A 25 -10.34 -12.51 12.63
CA ASP A 25 -11.66 -12.06 12.20
C ASP A 25 -11.96 -12.37 10.71
N GLY A 26 -10.97 -12.91 10.00
CA GLY A 26 -11.07 -13.26 8.58
C GLY A 26 -9.73 -13.46 7.87
N ASP A 27 -8.61 -13.20 8.55
CA ASP A 27 -7.28 -13.28 7.97
C ASP A 27 -6.91 -14.66 7.42
N GLN A 28 -6.20 -14.63 6.29
CA GLN A 28 -5.71 -15.82 5.61
C GLN A 28 -4.20 -15.92 5.76
N TYR A 29 -3.72 -17.13 6.01
CA TYR A 29 -2.29 -17.39 6.21
C TYR A 29 -1.74 -18.22 5.05
N TRP A 30 -0.56 -17.83 4.59
CA TRP A 30 0.22 -18.69 3.71
C TRP A 30 0.92 -19.76 4.54
N VAL A 31 0.52 -21.02 4.35
CA VAL A 31 1.12 -22.18 5.01
C VAL A 31 1.95 -22.95 4.01
N TYR A 32 3.18 -23.25 4.41
CA TYR A 32 4.09 -24.06 3.61
C TYR A 32 4.75 -25.13 4.49
N TRP A 33 4.59 -26.39 4.10
CA TRP A 33 5.14 -27.57 4.78
C TRP A 33 6.15 -28.34 3.92
N GLY A 34 6.60 -27.75 2.80
CA GLY A 34 7.62 -28.34 1.94
C GLY A 34 9.01 -28.30 2.58
N ASN A 35 9.93 -29.12 2.07
CA ASN A 35 11.29 -29.20 2.61
C ASN A 35 12.26 -28.22 1.93
N GLU A 36 11.79 -27.50 0.91
CA GLU A 36 12.63 -26.71 0.00
C GLU A 36 12.87 -25.29 0.53
N LEU A 37 11.90 -24.70 1.25
CA LEU A 37 11.99 -23.35 1.84
C LEU A 37 12.15 -23.42 3.36
N LYS A 38 13.32 -23.87 3.83
CA LYS A 38 13.65 -23.87 5.26
C LYS A 38 14.17 -22.51 5.69
N ILE A 39 13.52 -21.89 6.67
CA ILE A 39 13.97 -20.65 7.30
C ILE A 39 15.20 -20.98 8.16
N GLN A 40 16.38 -20.49 7.77
CA GLN A 40 17.63 -20.74 8.50
C GLN A 40 17.83 -19.77 9.67
N ASN A 41 17.41 -18.52 9.50
CA ASN A 41 17.64 -17.44 10.45
C ASN A 41 16.31 -16.74 10.76
N PRO A 42 15.48 -17.32 11.67
CA PRO A 42 14.27 -16.66 12.12
C PRO A 42 14.62 -15.32 12.78
N VAL A 43 13.73 -14.35 12.62
CA VAL A 43 13.87 -13.01 13.21
C VAL A 43 12.66 -12.80 14.11
N ASP A 44 12.87 -12.10 15.22
CA ASP A 44 11.78 -11.74 16.10
C ASP A 44 10.72 -10.90 15.34
N PRO A 45 9.42 -11.18 15.57
CA PRO A 45 8.35 -10.39 14.98
C PRO A 45 8.49 -8.92 15.32
N LEU A 46 8.27 -8.05 14.33
CA LEU A 46 8.27 -6.61 14.56
C LEU A 46 7.14 -6.25 15.53
N SER A 47 7.50 -5.66 16.67
CA SER A 47 6.55 -5.09 17.61
C SER A 47 6.46 -3.58 17.38
N HIS A 48 5.25 -3.06 17.30
CA HIS A 48 4.98 -1.63 17.27
C HIS A 48 3.83 -1.33 18.25
N LEU A 49 3.86 -0.16 18.87
CA LEU A 49 2.75 0.31 19.67
C LEU A 49 1.69 0.88 18.74
N SER A 50 0.45 0.42 18.85
CA SER A 50 -0.68 1.08 18.18
C SER A 50 -0.79 2.52 18.66
N ALA A 51 -1.19 3.42 17.76
CA ALA A 51 -1.47 4.79 18.14
C ALA A 51 -2.66 4.87 19.09
N GLU A 52 -2.66 5.86 19.98
CA GLU A 52 -3.80 6.12 20.86
C GLU A 52 -5.03 6.47 20.00
N LYS A 53 -6.16 5.81 20.31
CA LYS A 53 -7.41 6.09 19.60
C LYS A 53 -7.89 7.49 19.95
N SER A 54 -8.09 8.30 18.92
CA SER A 54 -8.69 9.62 19.06
C SER A 54 -10.12 9.49 19.56
N VAL A 55 -10.46 10.22 20.62
CA VAL A 55 -11.83 10.28 21.14
C VAL A 55 -12.64 11.21 20.25
N VAL A 56 -13.57 10.65 19.49
CA VAL A 56 -14.48 11.42 18.65
C VAL A 56 -15.76 11.69 19.44
N PRO A 57 -16.19 12.97 19.59
CA PRO A 57 -17.46 13.31 20.24
C PRO A 57 -18.66 12.92 19.34
N ASN A 58 -19.86 13.43 19.67
CA ASN A 58 -21.10 13.17 18.93
C ASN A 58 -20.90 13.20 17.40
N LEU A 59 -21.14 12.07 16.75
CA LEU A 59 -20.96 11.88 15.32
C LEU A 59 -21.90 12.82 14.54
N THR A 60 -21.35 13.59 13.60
CA THR A 60 -22.12 14.41 12.66
C THR A 60 -21.89 13.94 11.23
N ASN A 61 -22.85 14.20 10.34
CA ASN A 61 -22.70 13.88 8.91
C ASN A 61 -21.49 14.60 8.28
N GLU A 62 -21.17 15.82 8.72
CA GLU A 62 -20.01 16.57 8.25
C GLU A 62 -18.70 15.88 8.62
N MET A 63 -18.60 15.32 9.83
CA MET A 63 -17.41 14.56 10.25
C MET A 63 -17.24 13.29 9.42
N VAL A 64 -18.35 12.60 9.11
CA VAL A 64 -18.33 11.42 8.23
C VAL A 64 -17.85 11.81 6.82
N ILE A 65 -18.38 12.88 6.24
CA ILE A 65 -17.96 13.38 4.91
C ILE A 65 -16.47 13.74 4.92
N ASN A 66 -16.01 14.53 5.89
CA ASN A 66 -14.61 14.92 6.01
C ASN A 66 -13.69 13.71 6.18
N TYR A 67 -14.10 12.72 6.98
CA TYR A 67 -13.34 11.48 7.15
C TYR A 67 -13.15 10.74 5.83
N PHE A 68 -14.21 10.61 5.00
CA PHE A 68 -14.08 9.97 3.69
C PHE A 68 -13.16 10.74 2.75
N LEU A 69 -13.22 12.06 2.75
CA LEU A 69 -12.31 12.89 1.94
C LEU A 69 -10.86 12.73 2.39
N ASP A 70 -10.63 12.80 3.69
CA ASP A 70 -9.31 12.63 4.30
C ASP A 70 -8.77 11.23 4.05
N ALA A 71 -9.59 10.17 4.13
CA ALA A 71 -9.19 8.79 3.86
C ALA A 71 -8.73 8.59 2.40
N ILE A 72 -9.35 9.29 1.44
CA ILE A 72 -8.94 9.22 0.04
C ILE A 72 -7.66 10.02 -0.20
N GLU A 73 -7.55 11.22 0.39
CA GLU A 73 -6.41 12.11 0.19
C GLU A 73 -5.14 11.64 0.90
N LEU A 74 -5.27 11.09 2.11
CA LEU A 74 -4.16 10.72 2.99
C LEU A 74 -3.68 9.28 2.79
N ASN A 75 -4.24 8.54 1.82
CA ASN A 75 -3.84 7.16 1.57
C ASN A 75 -2.40 7.08 1.04
N CYS A 76 -1.45 6.89 1.97
CA CYS A 76 -0.02 6.88 1.69
C CYS A 76 0.66 5.52 1.93
N TYR A 77 -0.04 4.50 2.45
CA TYR A 77 0.58 3.21 2.80
C TYR A 77 1.21 2.52 1.58
N SER A 78 0.56 2.59 0.41
CA SER A 78 1.10 2.04 -0.84
C SER A 78 2.44 2.68 -1.22
N LEU A 79 2.57 4.00 -1.02
CA LEU A 79 3.81 4.71 -1.28
C LEU A 79 4.89 4.37 -0.25
N ILE A 80 4.52 4.20 1.03
CA ILE A 80 5.44 3.71 2.07
C ILE A 80 6.00 2.33 1.68
N ALA A 81 5.17 1.42 1.19
CA ALA A 81 5.58 0.09 0.73
C ALA A 81 6.53 0.16 -0.48
N ASP A 82 6.27 1.06 -1.43
CA ASP A 82 7.17 1.31 -2.55
C ASP A 82 8.55 1.80 -2.08
N VAL A 83 8.58 2.80 -1.19
CA VAL A 83 9.83 3.33 -0.63
C VAL A 83 10.57 2.25 0.15
N HIS A 84 9.86 1.49 0.97
CA HIS A 84 10.43 0.36 1.71
C HIS A 84 11.07 -0.66 0.77
N THR A 85 10.42 -1.00 -0.34
CA THR A 85 10.94 -1.94 -1.34
C THR A 85 12.23 -1.43 -1.98
N VAL A 86 12.28 -0.13 -2.34
CA VAL A 86 13.48 0.47 -2.92
C VAL A 86 14.64 0.48 -1.91
N ILE A 87 14.38 0.86 -0.65
CA ILE A 87 15.42 0.86 0.39
C ILE A 87 15.91 -0.56 0.65
N ALA A 88 15.01 -1.53 0.78
CA ALA A 88 15.38 -2.93 1.02
C ALA A 88 16.22 -3.51 -0.12
N ASP A 89 16.05 -3.04 -1.35
CA ASP A 89 16.86 -3.47 -2.49
C ASP A 89 18.25 -2.80 -2.53
N GLN A 90 18.36 -1.56 -2.02
CA GLN A 90 19.59 -0.78 -2.02
C GLN A 90 20.50 -1.04 -0.82
N MET A 91 19.92 -1.39 0.33
CA MET A 91 20.67 -1.58 1.58
C MET A 91 21.28 -2.98 1.66
N GLU A 92 22.51 -3.09 2.16
CA GLU A 92 23.19 -4.37 2.34
C GLU A 92 22.45 -5.30 3.32
N GLU A 93 21.89 -4.72 4.40
CA GLU A 93 21.06 -5.45 5.37
C GLU A 93 19.62 -5.69 4.88
N GLY A 94 19.27 -5.19 3.69
CA GLY A 94 17.96 -5.29 3.08
C GLY A 94 16.83 -4.83 4.00
N THR A 95 15.82 -5.69 4.19
CA THR A 95 14.65 -5.40 5.05
C THR A 95 15.00 -5.28 6.54
N ARG A 96 16.20 -5.71 6.95
CA ARG A 96 16.69 -5.57 8.34
C ARG A 96 17.37 -4.24 8.59
N SER A 97 17.63 -3.45 7.54
CA SER A 97 18.18 -2.11 7.69
C SER A 97 17.29 -1.27 8.59
N ARG A 98 17.91 -0.36 9.35
CA ARG A 98 17.20 0.55 10.26
C ARG A 98 16.09 1.31 9.54
N GLU A 99 16.38 1.81 8.34
CA GLU A 99 15.44 2.55 7.50
C GLU A 99 14.22 1.70 7.11
N CYS A 100 14.42 0.44 6.72
CA CYS A 100 13.32 -0.48 6.43
C CYS A 100 12.49 -0.77 7.67
N VAL A 101 13.11 -1.02 8.82
CA VAL A 101 12.39 -1.28 10.08
C VAL A 101 11.53 -0.08 10.49
N GLU A 102 12.05 1.15 10.36
CA GLU A 102 11.28 2.36 10.64
C GLU A 102 10.13 2.58 9.63
N LEU A 103 10.35 2.29 8.35
CA LEU A 103 9.28 2.34 7.35
C LEU A 103 8.22 1.25 7.58
N ALA A 104 8.61 0.05 8.03
CA ALA A 104 7.66 -0.99 8.38
C ALA A 104 6.76 -0.56 9.55
N LYS A 105 7.34 0.07 10.59
CA LYS A 105 6.55 0.68 11.69
C LYS A 105 5.62 1.78 11.17
N LEU A 106 6.11 2.64 10.27
CA LEU A 106 5.29 3.69 9.66
C LEU A 106 4.14 3.10 8.82
N PHE A 107 4.39 2.01 8.11
CA PHE A 107 3.39 1.30 7.31
C PHE A 107 2.27 0.73 8.19
N TYR A 108 2.61 0.07 9.31
CA TYR A 108 1.60 -0.41 10.26
C TYR A 108 0.73 0.73 10.80
N ARG A 109 1.35 1.82 11.23
CA ARG A 109 0.62 3.03 11.68
C ARG A 109 -0.27 3.61 10.58
N ALA A 110 0.16 3.56 9.31
CA ALA A 110 -0.63 4.03 8.18
C ALA A 110 -1.86 3.17 7.92
N ILE A 111 -1.77 1.85 8.07
CA ILE A 111 -2.94 0.96 7.96
C ILE A 111 -3.92 1.22 9.11
N ASP A 112 -3.40 1.33 10.33
CA ASP A 112 -4.20 1.55 11.54
C ASP A 112 -4.68 3.01 11.70
N SER A 113 -4.28 3.94 10.83
CA SER A 113 -4.71 5.33 10.84
C SER A 113 -6.24 5.48 10.85
N SER A 114 -6.92 4.65 10.04
CA SER A 114 -8.39 4.60 9.98
C SER A 114 -9.05 4.18 11.29
N LYS A 115 -8.38 3.32 12.07
CA LYS A 115 -8.86 2.80 13.37
C LYS A 115 -8.51 3.72 14.55
N THR A 116 -7.41 4.45 14.44
CA THR A 116 -6.82 5.26 15.52
C THR A 116 -7.09 6.75 15.37
N GLY A 117 -7.36 7.22 14.16
CA GLY A 117 -7.41 8.65 13.81
C GLY A 117 -6.02 9.27 13.67
N GLU A 118 -4.93 8.49 13.69
CA GLU A 118 -3.59 9.01 13.44
C GLU A 118 -3.50 9.57 12.01
N VAL A 119 -2.99 10.80 11.87
CA VAL A 119 -2.76 11.42 10.56
C VAL A 119 -1.30 11.28 10.16
N ILE A 120 -1.04 10.43 9.17
CA ILE A 120 0.26 10.37 8.48
C ILE A 120 0.18 11.21 7.22
N THR A 121 0.99 12.26 7.14
CA THR A 121 0.91 13.23 6.05
C THR A 121 1.59 12.72 4.79
N MET A 122 0.97 12.97 3.63
CA MET A 122 1.57 12.66 2.33
C MET A 122 2.93 13.35 2.14
N GLU A 123 3.08 14.57 2.68
CA GLU A 123 4.34 15.32 2.63
C GLU A 123 5.51 14.56 3.26
N LEU A 124 5.29 13.93 4.43
CA LEU A 124 6.31 13.11 5.09
C LEU A 124 6.78 11.97 4.17
N VAL A 125 5.82 11.26 3.56
CA VAL A 125 6.11 10.10 2.71
C VAL A 125 6.78 10.53 1.40
N LEU A 126 6.37 11.66 0.81
CA LEU A 126 7.01 12.23 -0.37
C LEU A 126 8.46 12.63 -0.10
N ARG A 127 8.77 13.22 1.07
CA ARG A 127 10.16 13.52 1.45
C ARG A 127 11.01 12.26 1.55
N LEU A 128 10.47 11.16 2.09
CA LEU A 128 11.17 9.87 2.15
C LEU A 128 11.39 9.30 0.74
N ARG A 129 10.36 9.36 -0.10
CA ARG A 129 10.44 8.96 -1.51
C ARG A 129 11.51 9.75 -2.27
N ASP A 130 11.53 11.07 -2.15
CA ASP A 130 12.49 11.90 -2.87
C ASP A 130 13.93 11.69 -2.36
N LYS A 131 14.08 11.34 -1.07
CA LYS A 131 15.37 10.97 -0.48
C LYS A 131 15.93 9.65 -1.00
N PHE A 132 15.10 8.60 -1.11
CA PHE A 132 15.58 7.24 -1.37
C PHE A 132 15.26 6.72 -2.78
N CYS A 133 14.19 7.21 -3.41
CA CYS A 133 13.66 6.68 -4.66
C CYS A 133 13.95 7.58 -5.86
N ILE A 134 15.21 8.01 -5.99
CA ILE A 134 15.71 8.74 -7.19
C ILE A 134 15.65 7.82 -8.42
N LYS A 135 15.93 6.53 -8.22
CA LYS A 135 15.79 5.46 -9.21
C LYS A 135 15.06 4.27 -8.60
N TYR A 136 14.42 3.47 -9.43
CA TYR A 136 13.69 2.27 -9.02
C TYR A 136 14.33 1.00 -9.62
N PRO A 137 14.30 -0.14 -8.92
CA PRO A 137 14.74 -1.39 -9.51
C PRO A 137 13.77 -1.83 -10.62
N LYS A 138 14.29 -2.42 -11.69
CA LYS A 138 13.50 -2.79 -12.88
C LYS A 138 12.34 -3.73 -12.57
N PHE A 139 12.47 -4.64 -11.61
CA PHE A 139 11.39 -5.54 -11.21
C PHE A 139 10.14 -4.84 -10.68
N MET A 140 10.24 -3.59 -10.20
CA MET A 140 9.06 -2.80 -9.79
C MET A 140 8.27 -2.23 -10.97
N MET A 141 8.77 -2.36 -12.20
CA MET A 141 8.07 -2.00 -13.45
C MET A 141 7.62 -0.53 -13.55
N LYS A 142 8.26 0.39 -12.79
CA LYS A 142 8.02 1.84 -12.85
C LYS A 142 8.80 2.49 -14.00
N PHE A 143 8.44 2.13 -15.23
CA PHE A 143 9.17 2.55 -16.44
C PHE A 143 9.03 4.05 -16.78
N ASP A 144 8.08 4.75 -16.16
CA ASP A 144 7.96 6.21 -16.20
C ASP A 144 9.06 6.93 -15.39
N ARG A 145 9.86 6.19 -14.62
CA ARG A 145 10.92 6.70 -13.75
C ARG A 145 12.30 6.16 -14.12
N PRO A 146 13.38 6.88 -13.75
CA PRO A 146 14.74 6.34 -13.84
C PRO A 146 14.82 4.98 -13.13
N ASN A 147 15.47 4.02 -13.76
CA ASN A 147 15.63 2.67 -13.22
C ASN A 147 17.09 2.22 -13.13
N TYR A 148 17.33 1.19 -12.33
CA TYR A 148 18.62 0.50 -12.19
C TYR A 148 18.45 -1.02 -12.22
N GLU A 149 19.53 -1.71 -12.55
CA GLU A 149 19.58 -3.18 -12.50
C GLU A 149 19.95 -3.62 -11.10
N SER A 150 19.03 -4.30 -10.43
CA SER A 150 19.27 -4.85 -9.10
C SER A 150 19.95 -6.22 -9.17
N THR A 151 20.76 -6.53 -8.16
CA THR A 151 21.37 -7.86 -7.98
C THR A 151 20.54 -8.77 -7.09
N SER A 152 19.41 -8.25 -6.57
CA SER A 152 18.55 -8.96 -5.62
C SER A 152 17.84 -10.16 -6.24
N ILE A 153 17.30 -11.01 -5.37
CA ILE A 153 16.54 -12.18 -5.81
C ILE A 153 15.28 -11.78 -6.59
N LEU A 154 14.66 -10.64 -6.26
CA LEU A 154 13.46 -10.16 -6.94
C LEU A 154 13.73 -9.81 -8.40
N GLU A 155 14.85 -9.16 -8.69
CA GLU A 155 15.25 -8.88 -10.09
C GLU A 155 15.52 -10.17 -10.87
N LYS A 156 16.23 -11.13 -10.26
CA LYS A 156 16.51 -12.43 -10.90
C LYS A 156 15.22 -13.19 -11.21
N LEU A 157 14.27 -13.22 -10.27
CA LEU A 157 12.97 -13.85 -10.47
C LEU A 157 12.17 -13.14 -11.56
N TYR A 158 12.15 -11.81 -11.56
CA TYR A 158 11.50 -11.00 -12.59
C TYR A 158 12.08 -11.26 -13.98
N LEU A 159 13.41 -11.26 -14.14
CA LEU A 159 14.06 -11.53 -15.42
C LEU A 159 13.79 -12.96 -15.90
N ASN A 160 13.79 -13.95 -15.01
CA ASN A 160 13.44 -15.32 -15.35
C ASN A 160 11.99 -15.43 -15.82
N ALA A 161 11.04 -14.86 -15.07
CA ALA A 161 9.63 -14.84 -15.44
C ALA A 161 9.42 -14.12 -16.78
N LYS A 162 10.01 -12.94 -16.94
CA LYS A 162 9.99 -12.17 -18.19
C LYS A 162 10.53 -12.97 -19.37
N SER A 163 11.62 -13.73 -19.19
CA SER A 163 12.18 -14.57 -20.25
C SER A 163 11.23 -15.69 -20.70
N ILE A 164 10.51 -16.31 -19.76
CA ILE A 164 9.52 -17.36 -20.04
C ILE A 164 8.35 -16.75 -20.80
N VAL A 165 7.87 -15.59 -20.35
CA VAL A 165 6.77 -14.85 -20.95
C VAL A 165 7.09 -14.44 -22.39
N ILE A 166 8.28 -13.88 -22.64
CA ILE A 166 8.73 -13.48 -23.99
C ILE A 166 8.94 -14.70 -24.91
N LYS A 167 9.42 -15.84 -24.39
CA LYS A 167 9.57 -17.07 -25.19
C LYS A 167 8.23 -17.70 -25.58
N LYS A 168 7.17 -17.47 -24.80
CA LYS A 168 5.81 -17.97 -25.05
C LYS A 168 4.93 -16.97 -25.83
N LYS A 169 5.53 -15.95 -26.45
CA LYS A 169 4.80 -14.85 -27.11
C LYS A 169 3.92 -15.26 -28.29
N ASP A 170 4.07 -16.48 -28.81
CA ASP A 170 3.16 -17.08 -29.79
C ASP A 170 1.78 -17.48 -29.19
N ASN A 171 1.62 -17.48 -27.86
CA ASN A 171 0.36 -17.83 -27.16
C ASN A 171 -0.34 -16.63 -26.50
N TYR A 172 0.08 -15.39 -26.79
CA TYR A 172 -0.41 -14.19 -26.11
C TYR A 172 -1.83 -13.76 -26.51
N GLU A 173 -2.38 -14.25 -27.63
CA GLU A 173 -3.78 -13.95 -28.02
C GLU A 173 -4.82 -14.50 -27.02
N ASN A 174 -4.44 -15.49 -26.19
CA ASN A 174 -5.36 -16.14 -25.24
C ASN A 174 -5.32 -15.56 -23.82
N TYR A 175 -4.41 -14.64 -23.52
CA TYR A 175 -4.45 -13.89 -22.26
C TYR A 175 -5.32 -12.66 -22.46
N GLN A 176 -6.65 -12.83 -22.35
CA GLN A 176 -7.52 -11.71 -22.08
C GLN A 176 -7.12 -11.13 -20.72
N THR A 177 -6.40 -10.01 -20.74
CA THR A 177 -6.21 -9.17 -19.57
C THR A 177 -7.58 -8.72 -19.10
N THR A 178 -8.07 -9.37 -18.05
CA THR A 178 -9.30 -9.10 -17.33
C THR A 178 -9.36 -7.61 -16.94
N PHE A 179 -10.31 -6.91 -17.57
CA PHE A 179 -10.90 -5.60 -17.22
C PHE A 179 -9.95 -4.43 -16.98
N ILE A 180 -9.67 -3.67 -18.05
CA ILE A 180 -9.69 -2.21 -17.92
C ILE A 180 -11.12 -1.87 -17.49
N LEU A 181 -11.33 -1.51 -16.22
CA LEU A 181 -12.59 -0.88 -15.82
C LEU A 181 -12.77 0.36 -16.70
N PRO A 182 -13.86 0.46 -17.48
CA PRO A 182 -14.15 1.61 -18.33
C PRO A 182 -14.65 2.76 -17.45
N TYR A 183 -13.84 3.18 -16.48
CA TYR A 183 -14.20 4.27 -15.57
C TYR A 183 -13.86 5.66 -16.15
N ARG A 184 -13.23 5.69 -17.34
CA ARG A 184 -12.83 6.94 -17.98
C ARG A 184 -14.01 7.72 -18.58
N ASP A 185 -15.05 7.02 -19.03
CA ASP A 185 -16.17 7.66 -19.75
C ASP A 185 -17.37 8.01 -18.85
N ALA A 186 -17.49 7.38 -17.67
CA ALA A 186 -18.60 7.62 -16.75
C ALA A 186 -18.47 8.95 -15.97
N LEU A 187 -17.25 9.41 -15.69
CA LEU A 187 -17.01 10.64 -14.92
C LEU A 187 -17.04 11.91 -15.76
N ILE A 188 -16.82 11.82 -17.08
CA ILE A 188 -16.81 12.98 -17.98
C ILE A 188 -18.25 13.50 -18.24
N ASN A 189 -19.28 12.64 -18.07
CA ASN A 189 -20.67 13.00 -18.35
C ASN A 189 -21.49 13.40 -17.12
N THR A 190 -20.92 13.39 -15.92
CA THR A 190 -21.49 14.13 -14.79
C THR A 190 -20.98 15.57 -14.87
N GLU A 191 -21.62 16.36 -15.73
CA GLU A 191 -21.75 17.78 -15.43
C GLU A 191 -22.26 17.86 -13.99
N ALA A 192 -21.43 18.42 -13.12
CA ALA A 192 -21.80 18.78 -11.77
C ALA A 192 -22.95 19.78 -11.88
N SER A 193 -24.17 19.27 -11.97
CA SER A 193 -25.37 20.06 -11.82
C SER A 193 -25.27 20.71 -10.45
N ASN A 194 -25.28 22.04 -10.49
CA ASN A 194 -25.22 22.93 -9.34
C ASN A 194 -26.23 22.48 -8.27
N MET A 195 -25.75 21.72 -7.30
CA MET A 195 -26.52 21.36 -6.12
C MET A 195 -26.06 22.31 -5.02
N GLU A 196 -26.72 23.46 -4.95
CA GLU A 196 -26.60 24.39 -3.81
C GLU A 196 -27.12 23.69 -2.57
N LEU A 197 -26.20 23.13 -1.78
CA LEU A 197 -26.43 22.66 -0.43
C LEU A 197 -25.67 23.61 0.52
N GLU A 198 -26.42 24.51 1.16
CA GLU A 198 -25.97 25.64 2.00
C GLU A 198 -25.25 25.26 3.31
N HIS A 199 -24.68 24.07 3.45
CA HIS A 199 -23.99 23.67 4.68
C HIS A 199 -22.55 23.21 4.43
N GLY A 200 -21.60 24.08 4.79
CA GLY A 200 -20.18 23.74 4.98
C GLY A 200 -19.23 24.21 3.88
N LEU A 201 -18.94 25.52 3.83
CA LEU A 201 -17.93 26.15 2.95
C LEU A 201 -16.54 25.47 3.00
N PHE A 202 -16.19 24.82 4.11
CA PHE A 202 -14.89 24.17 4.31
C PHE A 202 -14.79 22.81 3.59
N SER A 203 -15.86 22.01 3.59
CA SER A 203 -15.91 20.70 2.91
C SER A 203 -15.87 20.86 1.38
N PHE A 204 -16.53 21.89 0.84
CA PHE A 204 -16.55 22.13 -0.60
C PHE A 204 -15.18 22.50 -1.18
N GLN A 205 -14.34 23.23 -0.43
CA GLN A 205 -12.98 23.54 -0.89
C GLN A 205 -12.13 22.26 -0.98
N LYS A 206 -12.22 21.36 0.01
CA LYS A 206 -11.53 20.06 -0.03
C LYS A 206 -12.04 19.17 -1.16
N ILE A 207 -13.35 19.06 -1.36
CA ILE A 207 -13.93 18.29 -2.48
C ILE A 207 -13.48 18.87 -3.83
N ARG A 208 -13.53 20.19 -3.98
CA ARG A 208 -13.10 20.86 -5.22
C ARG A 208 -11.59 20.70 -5.45
N LEU A 209 -10.77 20.78 -4.40
CA LEU A 209 -9.33 20.49 -4.47
C LEU A 209 -9.08 19.03 -4.87
N PHE A 210 -9.74 18.09 -4.20
CA PHE A 210 -9.65 16.66 -4.46
C PHE A 210 -10.00 16.35 -5.92
N LEU A 211 -11.15 16.83 -6.40
CA LEU A 211 -11.56 16.69 -7.80
C LEU A 211 -10.54 17.34 -8.74
N SER A 212 -10.07 18.55 -8.45
CA SER A 212 -9.07 19.23 -9.29
C SER A 212 -7.73 18.49 -9.37
N ASN A 213 -7.29 17.86 -8.28
CA ASN A 213 -6.08 17.05 -8.23
C ASN A 213 -6.26 15.71 -8.96
N LEU A 214 -7.44 15.09 -8.82
CA LEU A 214 -7.81 13.87 -9.55
C LEU A 214 -7.77 14.10 -11.07
N PHE A 215 -8.29 15.24 -11.54
CA PHE A 215 -8.27 15.61 -12.97
C PHE A 215 -6.88 16.04 -13.46
N ARG A 216 -6.05 16.68 -12.62
CA ARG A 216 -4.66 17.05 -12.98
C ARG A 216 -3.73 15.85 -13.20
N ILE A 217 -3.96 14.73 -12.51
CA ILE A 217 -3.16 13.51 -12.70
C ILE A 217 -3.45 12.84 -14.06
N THR A 218 -4.57 13.18 -14.71
CA THR A 218 -5.01 12.53 -15.97
C THR A 218 -4.68 13.30 -17.25
N THR A 219 -4.12 14.51 -17.15
CA THR A 219 -3.62 15.25 -18.32
C THR A 219 -2.15 14.91 -18.56
N PRO A 220 -1.77 14.30 -19.69
CA PRO A 220 -0.37 14.24 -20.08
C PRO A 220 0.14 15.67 -20.25
N SER A 221 1.32 15.97 -19.72
CA SER A 221 2.06 17.17 -20.10
C SER A 221 2.31 17.11 -21.61
N GLU A 222 1.78 18.10 -22.34
CA GLU A 222 2.14 18.38 -23.74
C GLU A 222 3.65 18.52 -23.92
#